data_AF-A0A3D1KRU4-F1
#
_entry.id   AF-A0A3D1KRU4-F1
#
_cell.length_a   1.000
_cell.length_b   1.000
_cell.length_c   1.000
_cell.angle_alpha   90.00
_cell.angle_beta   90.00
_cell.angle_gamma   90.00
#
_symmetry.space_group_name_H-M   'P 1'
#
loop_
_entity.id
_entity.type
_entity.pdbx_description
1 polymer ?
#
loop_
_entity_poly.entity_id
_entity_poly.type
_entity_poly.pdbx_seq_one_letter_code
_entity_poly.pdbx_strand_id
1 'polypeptide(L)'
;MKPKTLCIIGLLLFVTSYIMFSQGAKLTFAQKPIDFAHWFNLIGVVLLISFNNVFPKNKIHSLASFLTTLGVIAHIGLCTIDFIMWSYGNDEISKAELSNHISNTPSILYPFIMVGPSLFFVGLAIHASNFIKSNPISSIMVIVGAPAIGLSFFIFKNGLYMVLSCVVFVVGLALLLYRETHTLNHFKLK
;
A
#
# COMPACT_ATOMS: atom_id res chain seq x y z
N MET A 1 -3.64 17.33 -12.52
CA MET A 1 -4.67 16.96 -11.51
C MET A 1 -4.21 17.40 -10.13
N LYS A 2 -5.11 17.73 -9.20
CA LYS A 2 -4.72 18.12 -7.83
C LYS A 2 -4.17 16.89 -7.08
N PRO A 3 -3.12 17.00 -6.25
CA PRO A 3 -2.52 15.86 -5.53
C PRO A 3 -3.54 15.07 -4.69
N LYS A 4 -4.51 15.76 -4.06
CA LYS A 4 -5.58 15.10 -3.30
C LYS A 4 -6.44 14.16 -4.17
N THR A 5 -6.72 14.54 -5.41
CA THR A 5 -7.49 13.71 -6.35
C THR A 5 -6.71 12.44 -6.71
N LEU A 6 -5.40 12.56 -6.92
CA LEU A 6 -4.53 11.41 -7.17
C LEU A 6 -4.52 10.45 -5.98
N CYS A 7 -4.43 10.96 -4.74
CA CYS A 7 -4.56 10.14 -3.54
C CYS A 7 -5.87 9.35 -3.51
N ILE A 8 -7.01 9.99 -3.80
CA ILE A 8 -8.32 9.32 -3.75
C ILE A 8 -8.44 8.23 -4.80
N ILE A 9 -8.06 8.51 -6.05
CA ILE A 9 -8.05 7.50 -7.11
C ILE A 9 -7.11 6.35 -6.72
N GLY A 10 -5.93 6.67 -6.20
CA GLY A 10 -4.98 5.69 -5.71
C GLY A 10 -5.56 4.80 -4.61
N LEU A 11 -6.24 5.37 -3.62
CA LEU A 11 -6.88 4.64 -2.52
C LEU A 11 -7.98 3.70 -3.04
N LEU A 12 -8.80 4.15 -3.99
CA LEU A 12 -9.87 3.33 -4.57
C LEU A 12 -9.32 2.14 -5.36
N LEU A 13 -8.32 2.37 -6.21
CA LEU A 13 -7.65 1.29 -6.95
C LEU A 13 -6.96 0.31 -5.99
N PHE A 14 -6.31 0.83 -4.95
CA PHE A 14 -5.64 0.03 -3.94
C PHE A 14 -6.62 -0.90 -3.21
N VAL A 15 -7.74 -0.38 -2.68
CA VAL A 15 -8.76 -1.25 -2.03
C VAL A 15 -9.34 -2.26 -3.01
N THR A 16 -9.60 -1.86 -4.25
CA THR A 16 -10.14 -2.75 -5.27
C THR A 16 -9.20 -3.92 -5.52
N SER A 17 -7.88 -3.67 -5.61
CA SER A 17 -6.89 -4.75 -5.74
C SER A 17 -6.93 -5.74 -4.58
N TYR A 18 -7.07 -5.25 -3.35
CA TYR A 18 -7.19 -6.12 -2.16
C TYR A 18 -8.48 -6.95 -2.15
N ILE A 19 -9.59 -6.38 -2.62
CA ILE A 19 -10.85 -7.13 -2.81
C ILE A 19 -10.68 -8.24 -3.85
N MET A 20 -9.87 -8.02 -4.88
CA MET A 20 -9.57 -9.06 -5.87
C MET A 20 -8.65 -10.13 -5.28
N PHE A 21 -7.61 -9.73 -4.53
CA PHE A 21 -6.71 -10.65 -3.85
C PHE A 21 -7.40 -11.55 -2.81
N SER A 22 -8.45 -11.06 -2.13
CA SER A 22 -9.18 -11.87 -1.15
C SER A 22 -9.97 -13.02 -1.73
N GLN A 23 -10.26 -12.99 -3.04
CA GLN A 23 -10.96 -14.07 -3.74
C GLN A 23 -10.04 -15.28 -4.02
N GLY A 24 -8.76 -15.17 -3.67
CA GLY A 24 -7.78 -16.25 -3.70
C GLY A 24 -6.98 -16.33 -4.98
N ALA A 25 -5.77 -16.90 -4.89
CA ALA A 25 -4.79 -16.94 -5.97
C ALA A 25 -5.32 -17.54 -7.28
N LYS A 26 -6.18 -18.56 -7.20
CA LYS A 26 -6.79 -19.18 -8.40
C LYS A 26 -7.62 -18.19 -9.19
N LEU A 27 -8.38 -17.31 -8.52
CA LEU A 27 -9.20 -16.33 -9.22
C LEU A 27 -8.37 -15.11 -9.63
N THR A 28 -7.42 -14.67 -8.80
CA THR A 28 -6.49 -13.56 -9.11
C THR A 28 -5.68 -13.85 -10.37
N PHE A 29 -5.09 -15.05 -10.48
CA PHE A 29 -4.26 -15.42 -11.63
C PHE A 29 -5.06 -15.95 -12.82
N ALA A 30 -6.33 -16.31 -12.65
CA ALA A 30 -7.22 -16.71 -13.76
C ALA A 30 -7.86 -15.52 -14.48
N GLN A 31 -7.60 -14.27 -14.04
CA GLN A 31 -8.11 -13.08 -14.70
C GLN A 31 -7.56 -13.01 -16.13
N LYS A 32 -8.47 -13.10 -17.10
CA LYS A 32 -8.21 -12.90 -18.52
C LYS A 32 -9.12 -11.78 -19.03
N PRO A 33 -8.64 -10.90 -19.92
CA PRO A 33 -7.36 -10.97 -20.63
C PRO A 33 -6.16 -10.36 -19.87
N ILE A 34 -6.38 -9.67 -18.74
CA ILE A 34 -5.38 -8.87 -18.03
C ILE A 34 -5.44 -9.20 -16.53
N ASP A 35 -4.30 -9.15 -15.85
CA ASP A 35 -4.18 -9.20 -14.40
C ASP A 35 -4.63 -7.90 -13.72
N PHE A 36 -5.95 -7.68 -13.65
CA PHE A 36 -6.51 -6.46 -13.09
C PHE A 36 -6.12 -6.26 -11.62
N ALA A 37 -5.98 -7.33 -10.85
CA ALA A 37 -5.63 -7.24 -9.44
C ALA A 37 -4.27 -6.56 -9.24
N HIS A 38 -3.22 -7.04 -9.90
CA HIS A 38 -1.89 -6.46 -9.77
C HIS A 38 -1.76 -5.13 -10.50
N TRP A 39 -2.48 -4.90 -11.62
CA TRP A 39 -2.52 -3.58 -12.27
C TRP A 39 -3.16 -2.50 -11.39
N PHE A 40 -4.28 -2.79 -10.74
CA PHE A 40 -4.91 -1.86 -9.80
C PHE A 40 -4.04 -1.61 -8.59
N ASN A 41 -3.34 -2.63 -8.09
CA ASN A 41 -2.39 -2.46 -7.00
C ASN A 41 -1.24 -1.52 -7.40
N LEU A 42 -0.60 -1.78 -8.54
CA LEU A 42 0.49 -0.99 -9.08
C LEU A 42 0.10 0.48 -9.28
N ILE A 43 -0.97 0.73 -10.02
CA ILE A 43 -1.44 2.10 -10.31
C ILE A 43 -1.86 2.78 -9.00
N GLY A 44 -2.55 2.05 -8.12
CA GLY A 44 -2.94 2.51 -6.79
C GLY A 44 -1.74 3.04 -6.01
N VAL A 45 -0.72 2.20 -5.80
CA VAL A 45 0.50 2.54 -5.04
C VAL A 45 1.27 3.70 -5.67
N VAL A 46 1.43 3.72 -7.00
CA VAL A 46 2.12 4.81 -7.72
C VAL A 46 1.38 6.13 -7.50
N LEU A 47 0.05 6.16 -7.59
CA LEU A 47 -0.72 7.38 -7.33
C LEU A 47 -0.63 7.83 -5.86
N LEU A 48 -0.56 6.88 -4.94
CA LEU A 48 -0.47 7.13 -3.50
C LEU A 48 0.83 7.80 -3.06
N ILE A 49 1.88 7.82 -3.90
CA ILE A 49 3.06 8.67 -3.67
C ILE A 49 2.70 10.15 -3.49
N SER A 50 1.56 10.58 -4.04
CA SER A 50 1.03 11.93 -3.93
C SER A 50 0.79 12.36 -2.48
N PHE A 51 0.68 11.43 -1.52
CA PHE A 51 0.60 11.76 -0.10
C PHE A 51 1.81 12.55 0.41
N ASN A 52 2.99 12.36 -0.20
CA ASN A 52 4.20 13.14 0.10
C ASN A 52 4.01 14.65 -0.15
N ASN A 53 3.11 15.01 -1.08
CA ASN A 53 2.82 16.40 -1.43
C ASN A 53 1.61 16.98 -0.66
N VAL A 54 0.78 16.11 -0.08
CA VAL A 54 -0.46 16.50 0.61
C VAL A 54 -0.25 16.70 2.10
N PHE A 55 0.56 15.85 2.73
CA PHE A 55 0.80 15.92 4.16
C PHE A 55 1.79 17.06 4.52
N PRO A 56 1.65 17.65 5.73
CA PRO A 56 2.40 18.83 6.13
C PRO A 56 3.90 18.52 6.22
N LYS A 57 4.70 19.49 5.78
CA LYS A 57 6.17 19.42 5.83
C LYS A 57 6.64 19.75 7.25
N ASN A 58 6.94 18.73 8.04
CA ASN A 58 7.50 18.85 9.38
C ASN A 58 8.79 18.01 9.51
N LYS A 59 9.35 17.90 10.72
CA LYS A 59 10.63 17.18 10.94
C LYS A 59 10.57 15.70 10.53
N ILE A 60 9.40 15.06 10.62
CA ILE A 60 9.19 13.65 10.30
C ILE A 60 8.86 13.44 8.81
N HIS A 61 8.35 14.47 8.14
CA HIS A 61 7.92 14.43 6.73
C HIS A 61 9.02 13.93 5.78
N SER A 62 10.28 14.33 6.00
CA SER A 62 11.39 13.89 5.15
C SER A 62 11.57 12.36 5.20
N LEU A 63 11.63 11.80 6.41
CA LEU A 63 11.74 10.36 6.62
C LEU A 63 10.51 9.61 6.07
N ALA A 64 9.31 10.11 6.37
CA ALA A 64 8.07 9.52 5.90
C ALA A 64 8.01 9.48 4.36
N SER A 65 8.35 10.60 3.71
CA SER A 65 8.33 10.71 2.25
C SER A 65 9.39 9.84 1.59
N PHE A 66 10.58 9.76 2.19
CA PHE A 66 11.64 8.88 1.73
C PHE A 66 11.21 7.41 1.79
N LEU A 67 10.66 6.96 2.92
CA LEU A 67 10.18 5.58 3.09
C LEU A 67 9.00 5.25 2.16
N THR A 68 8.03 6.16 2.03
CA THR A 68 6.92 5.99 1.07
C THR A 68 7.45 5.85 -0.35
N THR A 69 8.42 6.69 -0.76
CA THR A 69 9.00 6.63 -2.11
C THR A 69 9.74 5.31 -2.35
N LEU A 70 10.59 4.87 -1.42
CA LEU A 70 11.25 3.56 -1.50
C LEU A 70 10.23 2.42 -1.57
N GLY A 71 9.17 2.50 -0.78
CA GLY A 71 8.11 1.50 -0.78
C GLY A 71 7.34 1.42 -2.08
N VAL A 72 7.09 2.55 -2.75
CA VAL A 72 6.50 2.59 -4.09
C VAL A 72 7.43 1.95 -5.11
N ILE A 73 8.72 2.29 -5.10
CA ILE A 73 9.72 1.67 -6.00
C ILE A 73 9.75 0.15 -5.81
N ALA A 74 9.74 -0.31 -4.56
CA ALA A 74 9.72 -1.73 -4.26
C ALA A 74 8.42 -2.42 -4.69
N HIS A 75 7.25 -1.77 -4.51
CA HIS A 75 5.96 -2.28 -4.99
C HIS A 75 5.92 -2.39 -6.53
N ILE A 76 6.54 -1.46 -7.26
CA ILE A 76 6.66 -1.58 -8.72
C ILE A 76 7.41 -2.86 -9.08
N GLY A 77 8.50 -3.17 -8.37
CA GLY A 77 9.23 -4.43 -8.53
C GLY A 77 8.38 -5.65 -8.19
N LEU A 78 7.65 -5.62 -7.07
CA LEU A 78 6.74 -6.69 -6.66
C LEU A 78 5.69 -6.98 -7.75
N CYS A 79 4.93 -5.96 -8.17
CA CYS A 79 3.90 -6.12 -9.20
C CYS A 79 4.49 -6.58 -10.54
N THR A 80 5.73 -6.20 -10.87
CA THR A 80 6.41 -6.70 -12.06
C THR A 80 6.67 -8.20 -11.97
N ILE A 81 7.12 -8.69 -10.81
CA ILE A 81 7.27 -10.12 -10.55
C ILE A 81 5.91 -10.83 -10.65
N ASP A 82 4.86 -10.23 -10.08
CA ASP A 82 3.52 -10.80 -10.13
C ASP A 82 2.98 -10.91 -11.57
N PHE A 83 3.22 -9.91 -12.42
CA PHE A 83 2.85 -9.98 -13.84
C PHE A 83 3.60 -11.09 -14.59
N ILE A 84 4.88 -11.29 -14.29
CA ILE A 84 5.65 -12.39 -14.85
C ILE A 84 5.05 -13.73 -14.38
N MET A 85 4.76 -13.88 -13.09
CA MET A 85 4.12 -15.08 -12.52
C MET A 85 2.73 -15.34 -13.14
N TRP A 86 1.93 -14.29 -13.35
CA TRP A 86 0.64 -14.37 -14.04
C TRP A 86 0.78 -14.81 -15.50
N SER A 87 1.81 -14.34 -16.21
CA SER A 87 2.01 -14.64 -17.64
C SER A 87 2.19 -16.13 -17.94
N TYR A 88 2.60 -16.95 -16.95
CA TYR A 88 2.69 -18.41 -17.06
C TYR A 88 1.32 -19.12 -17.07
N GLY A 89 0.22 -18.43 -16.79
CA GLY A 89 -1.14 -18.99 -16.90
C GLY A 89 -1.36 -20.19 -15.98
N ASN A 90 -1.47 -21.40 -16.54
CA ASN A 90 -1.68 -22.64 -15.77
C ASN A 90 -0.38 -23.48 -15.62
N ASP A 91 0.77 -22.97 -16.07
CA ASP A 91 2.05 -23.66 -15.93
C ASP A 91 2.60 -23.53 -14.50
N GLU A 92 2.08 -24.37 -13.61
CA GLU A 92 2.47 -24.38 -12.20
C GLU A 92 3.92 -24.83 -11.99
N ILE A 93 4.51 -25.58 -12.94
CA ILE A 93 5.90 -26.03 -12.83
C ILE A 93 6.85 -24.85 -13.03
N SER A 94 6.67 -24.08 -14.11
CA SER A 94 7.50 -22.89 -14.37
C SER A 94 7.31 -21.81 -13.30
N LYS A 95 6.08 -21.63 -12.79
CA LYS A 95 5.84 -20.72 -11.64
C LYS A 95 6.60 -21.16 -10.40
N ALA A 96 6.59 -22.46 -10.08
CA ALA A 96 7.31 -22.98 -8.92
C ALA A 96 8.83 -22.81 -9.07
N GLU A 97 9.38 -23.03 -10.27
CA GLU A 97 10.79 -22.82 -10.57
C GLU A 97 11.20 -21.34 -10.42
N LEU A 98 10.42 -20.42 -10.98
CA LEU A 98 10.64 -18.98 -10.82
C LEU A 98 10.56 -18.57 -9.35
N SER A 99 9.54 -19.02 -8.63
CA SER A 99 9.39 -18.75 -7.20
C SER A 99 10.60 -19.26 -6.39
N ASN A 100 11.11 -20.45 -6.72
CA ASN A 100 12.29 -21.01 -6.08
C ASN A 100 13.55 -20.19 -6.42
N HIS A 101 13.74 -19.79 -7.68
CA HIS A 101 14.87 -18.96 -8.10
C HIS A 101 14.89 -17.61 -7.38
N ILE A 102 13.75 -16.93 -7.29
CA ILE A 102 13.62 -15.66 -6.57
C ILE A 102 13.89 -15.85 -5.07
N SER A 103 13.35 -16.93 -4.48
CA SER A 103 13.55 -17.22 -3.05
C SER A 103 15.03 -17.48 -2.70
N ASN A 104 15.81 -17.98 -3.65
CA ASN A 104 17.26 -18.19 -3.51
C ASN A 104 18.11 -17.01 -3.98
N THR A 105 17.50 -15.88 -4.37
CA THR A 105 18.19 -14.68 -4.83
C THR A 105 17.93 -13.51 -3.88
N PRO A 106 18.71 -13.35 -2.79
CA PRO A 106 18.49 -12.33 -1.76
C PRO A 106 18.37 -10.89 -2.29
N SER A 107 19.13 -10.57 -3.33
CA SER A 107 19.13 -9.25 -3.97
C SER A 107 17.83 -8.91 -4.70
N ILE A 108 16.94 -9.88 -4.91
CA ILE A 108 15.58 -9.67 -5.42
C ILE A 108 14.57 -9.85 -4.28
N LEU A 109 14.70 -10.94 -3.52
CA LEU A 109 13.77 -11.32 -2.46
C LEU A 109 13.57 -10.22 -1.41
N TYR A 110 14.65 -9.70 -0.84
CA TYR A 110 14.55 -8.70 0.23
C TYR A 110 14.00 -7.35 -0.25
N PRO A 111 14.55 -6.72 -1.30
CA PRO A 111 14.09 -5.41 -1.72
C PRO A 111 12.70 -5.42 -2.33
N PHE A 112 12.28 -6.48 -3.05
CA PHE A 112 11.03 -6.44 -3.81
C PHE A 112 9.91 -7.30 -3.26
N ILE A 113 10.17 -8.24 -2.34
CA ILE A 113 9.13 -9.12 -1.79
C ILE A 113 8.99 -8.94 -0.28
N MET A 114 10.08 -9.11 0.47
CA MET A 114 9.99 -9.21 1.93
C MET A 114 9.95 -7.85 2.64
N VAL A 115 10.84 -6.93 2.28
CA VAL A 115 11.06 -5.69 3.05
C VAL A 115 10.56 -4.47 2.31
N GLY A 116 11.00 -4.28 1.06
CA GLY A 116 10.77 -3.01 0.38
C GLY A 116 9.30 -2.62 0.24
N PRO A 117 8.39 -3.51 -0.20
CA PRO A 117 6.97 -3.15 -0.30
C PRO A 117 6.40 -2.67 1.05
N SER A 118 6.80 -3.29 2.17
CA SER A 118 6.34 -2.88 3.50
C SER A 118 6.69 -1.42 3.86
N LEU A 119 7.77 -0.87 3.30
CA LEU A 119 8.19 0.52 3.53
C LEU A 119 7.14 1.53 3.06
N PHE A 120 6.29 1.16 2.09
CA PHE A 120 5.19 1.99 1.62
C PHE A 120 4.19 2.25 2.76
N PHE A 121 3.75 1.17 3.41
CA PHE A 121 2.82 1.25 4.53
C PHE A 121 3.45 1.94 5.74
N VAL A 122 4.72 1.64 6.03
CA VAL A 122 5.47 2.29 7.12
C VAL A 122 5.58 3.79 6.88
N GLY A 123 5.96 4.22 5.68
CA GLY A 123 6.05 5.65 5.34
C GLY A 123 4.71 6.37 5.50
N LEU A 124 3.60 5.76 5.06
CA LEU A 124 2.26 6.32 5.22
C LEU A 124 1.78 6.34 6.69
N ALA A 125 2.11 5.32 7.48
CA ALA A 125 1.83 5.29 8.92
C ALA A 125 2.62 6.37 9.68
N ILE A 126 3.89 6.58 9.31
CA ILE A 126 4.71 7.67 9.85
C ILE A 126 4.11 9.03 9.48
N HIS A 127 3.66 9.23 8.23
CA HIS A 127 2.92 10.43 7.84
C HIS A 127 1.67 10.63 8.70
N ALA A 128 0.90 9.57 8.94
CA ALA A 128 -0.31 9.60 9.76
C ALA A 128 -0.03 9.91 11.23
N SER A 129 1.13 9.51 11.77
CA SER A 129 1.54 9.76 13.15
C SER A 129 1.62 11.26 13.49
N ASN A 130 1.87 12.10 12.49
CA ASN A 130 1.86 13.56 12.64
C ASN A 130 0.51 14.12 13.10
N PHE A 131 -0.57 13.37 12.87
CA PHE A 131 -1.93 13.77 13.21
C PHE A 131 -2.45 13.08 14.46
N ILE A 132 -1.65 12.27 15.17
CA ILE A 132 -2.16 11.46 16.28
C ILE A 132 -2.80 12.30 17.41
N LYS A 133 -2.36 13.55 17.59
CA LYS A 133 -2.94 14.47 18.58
C LYS A 133 -4.17 15.23 18.06
N SER A 134 -4.24 15.50 16.75
CA SER A 134 -5.30 16.33 16.15
C SER A 134 -6.44 15.53 15.55
N ASN A 135 -6.15 14.33 15.04
CA ASN A 135 -7.08 13.41 14.40
C ASN A 135 -6.77 11.97 14.87
N PRO A 136 -6.86 11.69 16.19
CA PRO A 136 -6.37 10.45 16.79
C PRO A 136 -6.98 9.20 16.15
N ILE A 137 -8.30 9.19 15.93
CA ILE A 137 -9.01 8.03 15.38
C ILE A 137 -8.44 7.67 14.01
N SER A 138 -8.41 8.62 13.08
CA SER A 138 -7.93 8.38 11.71
C SER A 138 -6.44 8.02 11.68
N SER A 139 -5.61 8.65 12.52
CA SER A 139 -4.19 8.28 12.65
C SER A 139 -4.00 6.85 13.15
N ILE A 140 -4.72 6.46 14.20
CA ILE A 140 -4.62 5.11 14.78
C ILE A 140 -5.09 4.06 13.76
N MET A 141 -6.15 4.33 13.00
CA MET A 141 -6.60 3.44 11.92
C MET A 141 -5.49 3.15 10.91
N VAL A 142 -4.70 4.17 10.51
CA VAL A 142 -3.56 3.96 9.59
C VAL A 142 -2.42 3.22 10.27
N ILE A 143 -2.03 3.65 11.48
CA ILE A 143 -0.88 3.08 12.21
C ILE A 143 -1.09 1.61 12.57
N VAL A 144 -2.31 1.22 12.93
CA VAL A 144 -2.67 -0.17 13.26
C VAL A 144 -3.04 -0.96 12.00
N GLY A 145 -3.73 -0.33 11.04
CA GLY A 145 -4.13 -0.97 9.80
C GLY A 145 -2.94 -1.44 8.96
N ALA A 146 -1.86 -0.65 8.89
CA ALA A 146 -0.64 -1.00 8.16
C ALA A 146 -0.04 -2.36 8.56
N PRO A 147 0.34 -2.61 9.82
CA PRO A 147 0.81 -3.93 10.24
C PRO A 147 -0.28 -5.00 10.20
N ALA A 148 -1.55 -4.65 10.43
CA ALA A 148 -2.65 -5.62 10.35
C ALA A 148 -2.81 -6.24 8.95
N ILE A 149 -2.56 -5.48 7.88
CA ILE A 149 -2.51 -6.01 6.50
C ILE A 149 -1.43 -7.09 6.37
N GLY A 150 -0.23 -6.84 6.88
CA GLY A 150 0.85 -7.82 6.87
C GLY A 150 0.53 -9.07 7.69
N LEU A 151 0.03 -8.90 8.92
CA LEU A 151 -0.31 -10.02 9.81
C LEU A 151 -1.43 -10.89 9.22
N SER A 152 -2.46 -10.28 8.64
CA SER A 152 -3.57 -11.00 8.01
C SER A 152 -3.17 -11.80 6.78
N PHE A 153 -2.24 -11.27 5.98
CA PHE A 153 -1.72 -11.97 4.81
C PHE A 153 -0.72 -13.08 5.18
N PHE A 154 0.31 -12.76 5.97
CA PHE A 154 1.42 -13.69 6.22
C PHE A 154 1.13 -14.72 7.32
N ILE A 155 0.49 -14.30 8.42
CA ILE A 155 0.26 -15.16 9.59
C ILE A 155 -1.07 -15.88 9.47
N PHE A 156 -2.17 -15.12 9.32
CA PHE A 156 -3.50 -15.69 9.30
C PHE A 156 -3.90 -16.28 7.94
N LYS A 157 -3.20 -15.91 6.86
CA LYS A 157 -3.47 -16.34 5.48
C LYS A 157 -4.95 -16.22 5.11
N ASN A 158 -5.59 -15.15 5.57
CA ASN A 158 -7.03 -14.96 5.45
C ASN A 158 -7.33 -13.69 4.63
N GLY A 159 -7.83 -13.89 3.41
CA GLY A 159 -8.14 -12.81 2.48
C GLY A 159 -9.18 -11.82 3.00
N LEU A 160 -10.14 -12.25 3.83
CA LEU A 160 -11.14 -11.37 4.42
C LEU A 160 -10.51 -10.42 5.44
N TYR A 161 -9.68 -10.95 6.36
CA TYR A 161 -8.97 -10.10 7.33
C TYR A 161 -7.99 -9.15 6.66
N MET A 162 -7.40 -9.56 5.54
CA MET A 162 -6.54 -8.71 4.73
C MET A 162 -7.31 -7.53 4.13
N VAL A 163 -8.47 -7.77 3.53
CA VAL A 163 -9.34 -6.70 3.01
C VAL A 163 -9.83 -5.79 4.11
N LEU A 164 -10.30 -6.33 5.23
CA LEU A 164 -10.77 -5.52 6.35
C LEU A 164 -9.66 -4.62 6.89
N SER A 165 -8.44 -5.15 7.04
CA SER A 165 -7.27 -4.36 7.46
C SER A 165 -6.94 -3.26 6.45
N CYS A 166 -7.01 -3.57 5.15
CA CYS A 166 -6.81 -2.61 4.07
C CYS A 166 -7.88 -1.50 4.07
N VAL A 167 -9.14 -1.85 4.27
CA VAL A 167 -10.25 -0.88 4.38
C VAL A 167 -10.04 0.05 5.56
N VAL A 168 -9.68 -0.48 6.74
CA VAL A 168 -9.36 0.35 7.92
C VAL A 168 -8.21 1.31 7.62
N PHE A 169 -7.12 0.82 7.03
CA PHE A 169 -5.97 1.64 6.65
C PHE A 169 -6.35 2.75 5.66
N VAL A 170 -7.08 2.42 4.60
CA VAL A 170 -7.47 3.36 3.54
C VAL A 170 -8.50 4.38 4.03
N VAL A 171 -9.49 3.97 4.81
CA VAL A 171 -10.46 4.90 5.42
C VAL A 171 -9.73 5.87 6.35
N GLY A 172 -8.77 5.40 7.15
CA GLY A 172 -7.91 6.26 7.97
C GLY A 172 -7.21 7.34 7.14
N LEU A 173 -6.57 6.96 6.02
CA LEU A 173 -5.90 7.90 5.11
C LEU A 173 -6.89 8.88 4.44
N ALA A 174 -8.05 8.40 4.02
CA ALA A 174 -9.08 9.23 3.40
C ALA A 174 -9.63 10.28 4.39
N LEU A 175 -9.90 9.89 5.64
CA LEU A 175 -10.31 10.82 6.69
C LEU A 175 -9.21 11.86 6.98
N LEU A 176 -7.94 11.44 7.05
CA LEU A 176 -6.82 12.38 7.21
C LEU A 176 -6.68 13.35 6.02
N LEU A 177 -7.06 12.94 4.81
CA LEU A 177 -7.02 13.78 3.61
C LEU A 177 -8.06 14.91 3.63
N TYR A 178 -9.24 14.61 4.19
CA TYR A 178 -10.40 15.50 4.28
C TYR A 178 -10.58 16.16 5.65
N ARG A 179 -9.67 15.90 6.61
CA ARG A 179 -9.68 16.57 7.90
C ARG A 179 -9.87 18.08 7.72
N GLU A 180 -10.80 18.65 8.48
CA GLU A 180 -10.97 20.09 8.48
C GLU A 180 -9.75 20.74 9.11
N THR A 181 -9.20 21.75 8.43
CA THR A 181 -8.09 22.56 8.90
C THR A 181 -8.51 23.52 10.02
N HIS A 182 -9.33 23.08 10.99
CA HIS A 182 -9.79 23.94 12.09
C HIS A 182 -8.70 24.34 13.08
N THR A 183 -7.47 23.81 12.97
CA THR A 183 -6.39 23.96 13.96
C THR A 183 -5.14 24.68 13.45
N LEU A 184 -5.23 25.50 12.40
CA LEU A 184 -4.10 26.38 11.98
C LEU A 184 -4.36 27.88 12.13
N ASN A 185 -5.61 28.30 12.39
CA ASN A 185 -5.91 29.73 12.65
C ASN A 185 -5.73 30.13 14.12
N HIS A 186 -5.61 29.19 15.06
CA HIS A 186 -5.44 29.52 16.48
C HIS A 186 -3.98 29.76 16.90
N PHE A 187 -3.00 29.43 16.04
CA PHE A 187 -1.55 29.62 16.31
C PHE A 187 -0.90 30.73 15.47
N LYS A 188 -1.67 31.47 14.67
CA LYS A 188 -1.20 32.67 13.94
C LYS A 188 -1.54 34.00 14.62
N LEU A 189 -2.11 33.96 15.82
CA LEU A 189 -2.36 35.14 16.65
C LEU A 189 -1.78 34.91 18.05
N LYS A 190 -0.47 35.09 18.16
CA LYS A 190 0.20 35.66 19.34
C LYS A 190 1.62 36.07 18.99
#